data_AF-A0AAN5BWP5-F1
#
_entry.id   AF-A0AAN5BWP5-F1
#
_cell.length_a   1.000
_cell.length_b   1.000
_cell.length_c   1.000
_cell.angle_alpha   90.00
_cell.angle_beta   90.00
_cell.angle_gamma   90.00
#
_symmetry.space_group_name_H-M   'P 1'
#
loop_
_entity.id
_entity.type
_entity.pdbx_description
1 polymer ?
#
loop_
_entity_poly.entity_id
_entity_poly.type
_entity_poly.pdbx_seq_one_letter_code
_entity_poly.pdbx_strand_id
1 'polypeptide(L)'
;MPIIDLEATASIKELLKDSQNGTVDVNPTAYFQRFALNTSLTLNYGFRIEGNVDDELLKEIVDVERGVSNFRSTSNNWQDYIPLLRIIPKMNREAEEFRVRRDKYLTYLLDILKDRIAKGTNTPCITGNILKDPEAKLNEGKSAPSLIVRVRH
;
A
#
# COMPACT_ATOMS: atom_id res chain seq x y z
N MET A 1 -11.16 -17.42 2.12
CA MET A 1 -10.87 -16.30 3.06
C MET A 1 -11.96 -15.28 2.82
N PRO A 2 -12.86 -15.01 3.77
CA PRO A 2 -14.06 -14.19 3.52
C PRO A 2 -13.78 -12.83 2.87
N ILE A 3 -12.65 -12.20 3.20
CA ILE A 3 -12.26 -10.91 2.61
C ILE A 3 -11.85 -11.01 1.13
N ILE A 4 -11.23 -12.11 0.70
CA ILE A 4 -10.85 -12.30 -0.70
C ILE A 4 -12.11 -12.46 -1.54
N ASP A 5 -13.06 -13.26 -1.06
CA ASP A 5 -14.33 -13.48 -1.76
C ASP A 5 -15.13 -12.17 -1.86
N LEU A 6 -15.14 -11.36 -0.79
CA LEU A 6 -15.76 -10.04 -0.75
C LEU A 6 -15.13 -9.09 -1.79
N GLU A 7 -13.81 -8.88 -1.73
CA GLU A 7 -13.14 -7.92 -2.62
C GLU A 7 -13.15 -8.37 -4.07
N ALA A 8 -13.01 -9.68 -4.34
CA ALA A 8 -13.10 -10.21 -5.70
C ALA A 8 -14.51 -9.99 -6.27
N THR A 9 -15.54 -10.32 -5.48
CA THR A 9 -16.95 -10.11 -5.89
C THR A 9 -17.24 -8.63 -6.12
N ALA A 10 -16.77 -7.75 -5.23
CA ALA A 10 -16.95 -6.30 -5.39
C ALA A 10 -16.29 -5.79 -6.67
N SER A 11 -15.04 -6.20 -6.92
CA SER A 11 -14.27 -5.76 -8.09
C SER A 11 -14.87 -6.26 -9.40
N ILE A 12 -15.34 -7.52 -9.45
CA ILE A 12 -16.00 -8.09 -10.64
C ILE A 12 -17.33 -7.40 -10.91
N LYS A 13 -18.14 -7.13 -9.87
CA LYS A 13 -19.42 -6.43 -10.02
C LYS A 13 -19.23 -5.00 -10.55
N GLU A 14 -18.23 -4.30 -10.06
CA GLU A 14 -17.89 -2.95 -10.50
C GLU A 14 -17.41 -2.96 -11.96
N LEU A 15 -16.52 -3.89 -12.31
CA LEU A 15 -16.05 -4.09 -13.70
C LEU A 15 -17.22 -4.38 -14.66
N LEU A 16 -18.15 -5.25 -14.27
CA LEU A 16 -19.32 -5.58 -15.10
C LEU A 16 -20.26 -4.37 -15.27
N LYS A 17 -20.46 -3.61 -14.19
CA LYS A 17 -21.27 -2.39 -14.22
C LYS A 17 -20.66 -1.34 -15.15
N ASP A 18 -19.36 -1.08 -15.01
CA ASP A 18 -18.68 -0.01 -15.73
C ASP A 18 -18.44 -0.37 -17.21
N SER A 19 -18.29 -1.67 -17.52
CA SER A 19 -18.31 -2.16 -18.90
C SER A 19 -19.70 -2.17 -19.53
N GLN A 20 -20.74 -1.71 -18.81
CA GLN A 20 -22.13 -1.75 -19.25
C GLN A 20 -22.54 -3.14 -19.75
N ASN A 21 -22.29 -4.16 -18.93
CA ASN A 21 -22.48 -5.58 -19.29
C ASN A 21 -21.67 -6.02 -20.53
N GLY A 22 -20.45 -5.51 -20.68
CA GLY A 22 -19.54 -5.86 -21.77
C GLY A 22 -19.79 -5.13 -23.10
N THR A 23 -20.58 -4.06 -23.08
CA THR A 23 -20.83 -3.22 -24.28
C THR A 23 -19.80 -2.09 -24.44
N VAL A 24 -19.02 -1.81 -23.41
CA VAL A 24 -17.95 -0.80 -23.41
C VAL A 24 -16.64 -1.41 -22.90
N ASP A 25 -15.55 -1.08 -23.58
CA ASP A 25 -14.20 -1.47 -23.17
C ASP A 25 -13.80 -0.78 -21.86
N VAL A 26 -13.24 -1.56 -20.94
CA VAL A 26 -12.74 -1.08 -19.64
C VAL A 26 -11.35 -1.63 -19.39
N ASN A 27 -10.50 -0.84 -18.73
CA ASN A 27 -9.18 -1.30 -18.31
C ASN A 27 -9.32 -2.04 -16.95
N PRO A 28 -9.09 -3.35 -16.87
CA PRO A 28 -9.28 -4.12 -15.64
C PRO A 28 -8.24 -3.81 -14.55
N THR A 29 -7.13 -3.13 -14.91
CA THR A 29 -6.01 -2.88 -14.01
C THR A 29 -6.42 -2.16 -12.73
N ALA A 30 -7.27 -1.13 -12.85
CA ALA A 30 -7.70 -0.32 -11.69
C ALA A 30 -8.51 -1.15 -10.68
N TYR A 31 -9.35 -2.07 -11.17
CA TYR A 31 -10.15 -2.97 -10.33
C TYR A 31 -9.27 -3.98 -9.60
N PHE A 32 -8.24 -4.52 -10.27
CA PHE A 32 -7.28 -5.42 -9.63
C PHE A 32 -6.39 -4.69 -8.61
N GLN A 33 -6.03 -3.44 -8.88
CA GLN A 33 -5.31 -2.60 -7.91
C GLN A 33 -6.17 -2.35 -6.67
N ARG A 34 -7.45 -2.01 -6.83
CA ARG A 34 -8.40 -1.85 -5.73
C ARG A 34 -8.56 -3.14 -4.93
N PHE A 35 -8.79 -4.26 -5.61
CA PHE A 35 -8.87 -5.60 -5.01
C PHE A 35 -7.65 -5.91 -4.13
N ALA A 36 -6.45 -5.80 -4.71
CA ALA A 36 -5.21 -6.12 -4.02
C ALA A 36 -4.96 -5.19 -2.83
N LEU A 37 -5.21 -3.89 -3.02
CA LEU A 37 -4.99 -2.90 -1.98
C LEU A 37 -5.98 -3.09 -0.82
N ASN A 38 -7.28 -3.21 -1.08
CA ASN A 38 -8.28 -3.41 -0.03
C ASN A 38 -8.06 -4.71 0.74
N THR A 39 -7.67 -5.78 0.05
CA THR A 39 -7.31 -7.05 0.70
C THR A 39 -6.13 -6.84 1.65
N SER A 40 -5.07 -6.18 1.16
CA SER A 40 -3.88 -5.89 1.98
C SER A 40 -4.19 -4.98 3.17
N LEU A 41 -4.92 -3.87 2.97
CA LEU A 41 -5.27 -2.92 4.02
C LEU A 41 -6.19 -3.55 5.07
N THR A 42 -7.12 -4.40 4.67
CA THR A 42 -8.03 -5.07 5.61
C THR A 42 -7.25 -6.04 6.49
N LEU A 43 -6.35 -6.83 5.90
CA LEU A 43 -5.53 -7.78 6.65
C LEU A 43 -4.55 -7.07 7.59
N ASN A 44 -3.91 -6.00 7.12
CA ASN A 44 -2.85 -5.32 7.87
C ASN A 44 -3.39 -4.34 8.91
N TYR A 45 -4.41 -3.54 8.56
CA TYR A 45 -4.89 -2.43 9.38
C TYR A 45 -6.37 -2.54 9.76
N GLY A 46 -7.09 -3.57 9.31
CA GLY A 46 -8.54 -3.64 9.49
C GLY A 46 -9.25 -2.46 8.81
N PHE A 47 -8.67 -1.94 7.73
CA PHE A 47 -9.16 -0.79 7.00
C PHE A 47 -9.53 -1.18 5.57
N ARG A 48 -10.65 -0.64 5.09
CA ARG A 48 -11.16 -0.89 3.74
C ARG A 48 -11.53 0.45 3.12
N ILE A 49 -11.09 0.67 1.88
CA ILE A 49 -11.46 1.86 1.11
C ILE A 49 -12.85 1.59 0.53
N GLU A 50 -13.83 2.38 0.95
CA GLU A 50 -15.23 2.26 0.52
C GLU A 50 -15.50 2.94 -0.84
N GLY A 51 -14.63 3.85 -1.28
CA GLY A 51 -14.72 4.50 -2.59
C GLY A 51 -14.50 3.54 -3.77
N ASN A 52 -14.82 3.99 -4.98
CA ASN A 52 -14.64 3.23 -6.23
C ASN A 52 -13.18 3.28 -6.72
N VAL A 53 -12.92 2.81 -7.95
CA VAL A 53 -11.60 2.97 -8.59
C VAL A 53 -11.10 4.42 -8.69
N ASP A 54 -11.98 5.41 -8.49
CA ASP A 54 -11.65 6.83 -8.52
C ASP A 54 -11.24 7.44 -7.18
N ASP A 55 -11.29 6.66 -6.09
CA ASP A 55 -10.96 7.12 -4.73
C ASP A 55 -9.55 7.73 -4.66
N GLU A 56 -9.45 8.91 -4.02
CA GLU A 56 -8.21 9.68 -3.95
C GLU A 56 -7.11 8.96 -3.16
N LEU A 57 -7.46 8.31 -2.05
CA LEU A 57 -6.50 7.56 -1.25
C LEU A 57 -6.01 6.32 -2.00
N LEU A 58 -6.91 5.63 -2.71
CA LEU A 58 -6.54 4.52 -3.60
C LEU A 58 -5.55 4.99 -4.67
N LYS A 59 -5.86 6.08 -5.38
CA LYS A 59 -5.01 6.64 -6.44
C LYS A 59 -3.64 7.06 -5.91
N GLU A 60 -3.60 7.72 -4.75
CA GLU A 60 -2.35 8.12 -4.10
C GLU A 60 -1.48 6.91 -3.74
N ILE A 61 -2.05 5.88 -3.11
CA ILE A 61 -1.30 4.68 -2.74
C ILE A 61 -0.79 3.96 -4.00
N VAL A 62 -1.63 3.82 -5.03
CA VAL A 62 -1.24 3.18 -6.30
C VAL A 62 -0.11 3.94 -6.98
N ASP A 63 -0.17 5.28 -7.04
CA ASP A 63 0.88 6.11 -7.63
C ASP A 63 2.20 5.96 -6.86
N VAL A 64 2.14 6.04 -5.52
CA VAL A 64 3.32 5.91 -4.66
C VAL A 64 3.95 4.53 -4.77
N GLU A 65 3.16 3.45 -4.74
CA GLU A 65 3.68 2.09 -4.91
C GLU A 65 4.33 1.89 -6.28
N ARG A 66 3.76 2.49 -7.34
CA ARG A 66 4.33 2.45 -8.68
C ARG A 66 5.67 3.18 -8.75
N GLY A 67 5.76 4.37 -8.14
CA GLY A 67 7.00 5.13 -8.01
C GLY A 67 8.07 4.36 -7.24
N VAL A 68 7.71 3.83 -6.06
CA VAL A 68 8.60 3.01 -5.23
C VAL A 68 9.09 1.77 -5.98
N SER A 69 8.22 1.09 -6.71
CA SER A 69 8.58 -0.06 -7.55
C SER A 69 9.59 0.33 -8.63
N ASN A 70 9.39 1.48 -9.29
CA ASN A 70 10.30 1.98 -10.31
C ASN A 70 11.72 2.25 -9.78
N PHE A 71 11.87 2.81 -8.57
CA PHE A 71 13.19 3.03 -7.95
C PHE A 71 13.87 1.72 -7.52
N ARG A 72 13.08 0.69 -7.22
CA ARG A 72 13.60 -0.64 -6.83
C ARG A 72 13.87 -1.54 -8.04
N SER A 73 13.42 -1.14 -9.22
CA SER A 73 13.69 -1.88 -10.45
C SER A 73 15.19 -1.89 -10.73
N THR A 74 15.77 -3.08 -10.77
CA THR A 74 17.19 -3.30 -11.10
C THR A 74 17.51 -2.78 -12.50
N SER A 75 16.55 -2.84 -13.43
CA SER A 75 16.70 -2.33 -14.80
C SER A 75 16.78 -0.80 -14.89
N ASN A 76 16.31 -0.07 -13.87
CA ASN A 76 16.29 1.40 -13.89
C ASN A 76 17.51 2.03 -13.19
N ASN A 77 18.41 1.23 -12.61
CA ASN A 77 19.55 1.73 -11.85
C ASN A 77 20.87 1.57 -12.62
N TRP A 78 21.15 2.51 -13.54
CA TRP A 78 22.38 2.51 -14.36
C TRP A 78 23.69 2.44 -13.55
N GLN A 79 23.68 2.87 -12.29
CA GLN A 79 24.84 2.77 -11.38
C GLN A 79 25.22 1.31 -11.04
N ASP A 80 24.26 0.39 -11.15
CA ASP A 80 24.53 -1.03 -10.96
C ASP A 80 25.34 -1.61 -12.12
N TYR A 81 25.20 -1.01 -13.31
CA TYR A 81 25.84 -1.46 -14.55
C TYR A 81 27.12 -0.69 -14.91
N ILE A 82 27.25 0.58 -14.52
CA ILE A 82 28.40 1.43 -14.86
C ILE A 82 29.12 1.87 -13.58
N PRO A 83 30.28 1.26 -13.23
CA PRO A 83 30.99 1.53 -11.98
C PRO A 83 31.35 3.00 -11.75
N LEU A 84 31.65 3.76 -12.81
CA LEU A 84 32.00 5.19 -12.72
C LEU A 84 30.83 6.04 -12.22
N LEU A 85 29.58 5.65 -12.47
CA LEU A 85 28.40 6.39 -12.01
C LEU A 85 28.16 6.28 -10.50
N ARG A 86 28.85 5.36 -9.79
CA ARG A 86 28.78 5.23 -8.33
C ARG A 86 29.57 6.31 -7.59
N ILE A 87 30.48 7.00 -8.28
CA ILE A 87 31.31 8.07 -7.70
C ILE A 87 30.47 9.34 -7.48
N ILE A 88 29.39 9.51 -8.26
CA ILE A 88 28.49 10.64 -8.14
C ILE A 88 27.40 10.29 -7.12
N PRO A 89 27.31 11.00 -5.97
CA PRO A 89 26.29 10.74 -4.97
C PRO A 89 24.90 10.95 -5.58
N LYS A 90 24.03 9.96 -5.38
CA LYS A 90 22.69 9.94 -5.97
C LYS A 90 21.81 10.98 -5.26
N MET A 91 21.49 12.08 -5.94
CA MET A 91 20.53 13.07 -5.44
C MET A 91 19.10 12.59 -5.75
N ASN A 92 18.65 11.56 -5.03
CA ASN A 92 17.34 10.94 -5.23
C ASN A 92 16.21 11.76 -4.57
N ARG A 93 16.07 13.03 -4.96
CA ARG A 93 15.02 13.92 -4.43
C ARG A 93 13.62 13.33 -4.67
N GLU A 94 13.42 12.70 -5.81
CA GLU A 94 12.16 12.03 -6.16
C GLU A 94 11.86 10.84 -5.23
N ALA A 95 12.85 9.99 -4.93
CA ALA A 95 12.64 8.87 -4.00
C ALA A 95 12.31 9.36 -2.58
N GLU A 96 12.89 10.50 -2.18
CA GLU A 96 12.55 11.17 -0.92
C GLU A 96 11.11 11.68 -0.92
N GLU A 97 10.68 12.34 -2.00
CA GLU A 97 9.30 12.83 -2.18
C GLU A 97 8.29 11.67 -2.08
N PHE A 98 8.54 10.55 -2.75
CA PHE A 98 7.70 9.35 -2.66
C PHE A 98 7.72 8.72 -1.26
N ARG A 99 8.85 8.74 -0.55
CA ARG A 99 8.93 8.28 0.84
C ARG A 99 8.06 9.12 1.76
N VAL A 100 8.15 10.45 1.66
CA VAL A 100 7.34 11.37 2.48
C VAL A 100 5.85 11.19 2.19
N ARG A 101 5.46 11.04 0.92
CA ARG A 101 4.06 10.75 0.53
C ARG A 101 3.57 9.43 1.12
N ARG A 102 4.40 8.37 1.03
CA ARG A 102 4.11 7.06 1.62
C ARG A 102 3.87 7.13 3.11
N ASP A 103 4.76 7.80 3.82
CA ASP A 103 4.74 7.85 5.28
C ASP A 103 3.50 8.60 5.79
N LYS A 104 2.95 9.56 5.03
CA LYS A 104 1.69 10.25 5.36
C LYS A 104 0.50 9.28 5.45
N TYR A 105 0.25 8.49 4.40
CA TYR A 105 -0.92 7.59 4.41
C TYR A 105 -0.71 6.41 5.37
N LEU A 106 0.53 5.94 5.56
CA LEU A 106 0.81 4.89 6.54
C LEU A 106 0.60 5.36 7.98
N THR A 107 1.00 6.60 8.29
CA THR A 107 0.74 7.23 9.59
C THR A 107 -0.77 7.39 9.80
N TYR A 108 -1.49 7.90 8.80
CA TYR A 108 -2.94 8.04 8.85
C TYR A 108 -3.66 6.70 9.14
N LEU A 109 -3.30 5.62 8.42
CA LEU A 109 -3.86 4.29 8.62
C LEU A 109 -3.56 3.74 10.03
N LEU A 110 -2.34 3.96 10.53
CA LEU A 110 -1.93 3.55 11.86
C LEU A 110 -2.69 4.30 12.95
N ASP A 111 -2.89 5.60 12.79
CA ASP A 111 -3.59 6.42 13.78
C ASP A 111 -5.07 6.08 13.85
N ILE A 112 -5.73 5.82 12.72
CA ILE A 112 -7.10 5.29 12.68
C ILE A 112 -7.19 3.95 13.43
N LEU A 113 -6.23 3.05 13.21
CA LEU A 113 -6.21 1.77 13.90
C LEU A 113 -6.06 1.95 15.41
N LYS A 114 -5.13 2.80 15.86
CA LYS A 114 -4.94 3.12 17.27
C LYS A 114 -6.19 3.70 17.92
N ASP A 115 -6.87 4.63 17.24
CA ASP A 115 -8.14 5.21 17.69
C ASP A 115 -9.24 4.14 17.83
N ARG A 116 -9.39 3.26 16.83
CA ARG A 116 -10.34 2.14 16.89
C ARG A 116 -10.03 1.16 18.02
N ILE A 117 -8.75 0.89 18.29
CA ILE A 117 -8.33 0.05 19.41
C ILE A 117 -8.70 0.72 20.73
N ALA A 118 -8.41 2.01 20.90
CA ALA A 118 -8.76 2.77 22.10
C ALA A 118 -10.29 2.78 22.36
N LYS A 119 -11.08 2.83 21.28
CA LYS A 119 -12.55 2.77 21.32
C LYS A 119 -13.12 1.35 21.43
N GLY A 120 -12.30 0.30 21.34
CA GLY A 120 -12.75 -1.09 21.32
C GLY A 120 -13.55 -1.49 20.07
N THR A 121 -13.45 -0.73 18.98
CA THR A 121 -14.20 -0.94 17.72
C THR A 121 -13.33 -1.53 16.60
N ASN A 122 -12.08 -1.89 16.90
CA ASN A 122 -11.17 -2.42 15.89
C ASN A 122 -11.57 -3.84 15.45
N THR A 123 -11.51 -4.09 14.15
CA THR A 123 -11.54 -5.45 13.61
C THR A 123 -10.20 -6.16 13.89
N PRO A 124 -10.18 -7.48 14.13
CA PRO A 124 -8.93 -8.24 14.20
C PRO A 124 -8.10 -8.07 12.92
N CYS A 125 -6.84 -7.66 13.06
CA CYS A 125 -5.90 -7.45 11.96
C CYS A 125 -4.45 -7.63 12.46
N ILE A 126 -3.51 -7.80 11.54
CA ILE A 126 -2.11 -8.10 11.87
C ILE A 126 -1.50 -6.99 12.74
N THR A 127 -1.56 -5.73 12.30
CA THR A 127 -0.99 -4.61 13.06
C THR A 127 -1.70 -4.43 14.40
N GLY A 128 -3.02 -4.61 14.44
CA GLY A 128 -3.79 -4.49 15.66
C GLY A 128 -3.41 -5.55 16.71
N ASN A 129 -3.12 -6.78 16.26
CA ASN A 129 -2.65 -7.84 17.15
C ASN A 129 -1.25 -7.53 17.68
N ILE A 130 -0.34 -7.05 16.83
CA ILE A 130 1.02 -6.65 17.25
C ILE A 130 0.96 -5.51 18.27
N LEU A 131 0.12 -4.49 18.06
CA LEU A 131 -0.02 -3.36 18.99
C LEU A 131 -0.58 -3.74 20.36
N LYS A 132 -1.32 -4.85 20.46
CA LYS A 132 -1.91 -5.35 21.70
C LYS A 132 -1.01 -6.36 22.42
N ASP A 133 0.01 -6.85 21.74
CA ASP A 133 0.92 -7.87 22.26
C ASP A 133 2.02 -7.20 23.12
N PRO A 134 2.06 -7.44 24.43
CA PRO A 134 3.09 -6.86 25.32
C PRO A 134 4.51 -7.38 25.03
N GLU A 135 4.65 -8.53 24.36
CA GLU A 135 5.95 -9.11 23.98
C GLU A 135 6.42 -8.63 22.60
N ALA A 136 5.57 -7.92 21.85
CA ALA A 136 5.94 -7.37 20.55
C ALA A 136 6.93 -6.21 20.70
N LYS A 137 8.22 -6.49 20.42
CA LYS A 137 9.28 -5.48 20.38
C LYS A 137 9.15 -4.56 19.16
N LEU A 138 8.31 -3.55 19.25
CA LEU A 138 8.25 -2.45 18.28
C LEU A 138 9.18 -1.31 18.73
N ASN A 139 10.32 -1.13 18.08
CA ASN A 139 11.07 0.12 18.22
C ASN A 139 10.32 1.21 17.43
N GLU A 140 10.25 2.45 17.93
CA GLU A 140 9.49 3.54 17.28
C GLU A 140 9.98 3.87 15.86
N GLY A 141 11.27 3.62 15.57
CA GLY A 141 11.84 3.68 14.20
C GLY A 141 11.73 2.38 13.38
N LYS A 142 11.09 1.34 13.94
CA LYS A 142 10.84 0.02 13.34
C LYS A 142 9.36 -0.37 13.36
N SER A 143 8.44 0.58 13.25
CA SER A 143 7.02 0.27 13.05
C SER A 143 6.84 -0.58 11.78
N ALA A 144 5.83 -1.46 11.74
CA ALA A 144 5.52 -2.41 10.67
C ALA A 144 5.86 -2.00 9.21
N PRO A 145 5.68 -0.75 8.75
CA PRO A 145 6.11 -0.35 7.40
C PRO A 145 7.62 -0.45 7.14
N SER A 146 8.47 -0.43 8.16
CA SER A 146 9.94 -0.52 8.03
C SER A 146 10.47 -1.97 7.94
N LEU A 147 9.71 -2.97 8.41
CA LEU A 147 10.09 -4.39 8.31
C LEU A 147 10.07 -4.89 6.85
N ILE A 148 9.26 -4.28 6.00
CA ILE A 148 9.19 -4.54 4.56
C ILE A 148 10.25 -3.72 3.77
N VAL A 149 10.89 -2.73 4.41
CA VAL A 149 11.79 -1.76 3.76
C VAL A 149 13.19 -1.79 4.39
N ARG A 150 13.71 -2.99 4.67
CA ARG A 150 15.16 -3.15 4.81
C ARG A 150 15.78 -3.21 3.43
N VAL A 151 16.04 -2.03 2.86
CA VAL A 151 16.90 -1.85 1.70
C VAL A 151 18.24 -2.48 2.06
N ARG A 152 18.55 -3.63 1.45
CA ARG A 152 19.94 -4.08 1.35
C ARG A 152 20.67 -3.01 0.54
N HIS A 153 21.61 -2.33 1.20
CA HIS A 153 22.74 -1.72 0.52
C HIS A 153 23.64 -2.84 -0.03
#